data_AF-A0A8T4LYH9-F1
#
_entry.id   AF-A0A8T4LYH9-F1
#
_cell.length_a   1.000
_cell.length_b   1.000
_cell.length_c   1.000
_cell.angle_alpha   90.00
_cell.angle_beta   90.00
_cell.angle_gamma   90.00
#
_symmetry.space_group_name_H-M   'P 1'
#
loop_
_entity.id
_entity.type
_entity.pdbx_description
1 polymer ?
#
loop_
_entity_poly.entity_id
_entity_poly.type
_entity_poly.pdbx_seq_one_letter_code
_entity_poly.pdbx_strand_id
1 'polypeptide(L)'
;MVVKKELIDLKKDLNEALQTLNAKNLMQTKVKLYSIEEKIISIRKILFKEGRQEEIARLINCEELVNYYKKELKDINEFELFEIIILELKEKIQSALESINPWIEEEIEESTAQIKVEYSTRYADKKNKKKVYIENKELIRNVESRIEQYFLRGGLPNKSPLAKVDTKKGKNDLHANIPKPLDDHRILYSFDKVNKKIIYLDIGTHKDLGFGNG
;
A
#
# COMPACT_ATOMS: atom_id res chain seq x y z
N MET A 1 -0.10 -1.40 4.76
CA MET A 1 -0.32 -1.56 6.23
C MET A 1 -0.97 -0.32 6.85
N VAL A 2 -0.48 0.90 6.57
CA VAL A 2 -1.13 2.14 7.08
C VAL A 2 -2.43 2.44 6.32
N VAL A 3 -2.44 2.38 4.97
CA VAL A 3 -3.66 2.59 4.16
C VAL A 3 -4.79 1.64 4.56
N LYS A 4 -4.51 0.32 4.62
CA LYS A 4 -5.45 -0.69 5.12
C LYS A 4 -6.13 -0.31 6.44
N LYS A 5 -5.35 0.15 7.43
CA LYS A 5 -5.91 0.55 8.73
C LYS A 5 -6.86 1.74 8.56
N GLU A 6 -6.44 2.77 7.82
CA GLU A 6 -7.26 3.96 7.56
C GLU A 6 -8.55 3.62 6.79
N LEU A 7 -8.52 2.68 5.85
CA LEU A 7 -9.70 2.20 5.12
C LEU A 7 -10.67 1.44 6.05
N ILE A 8 -10.16 0.59 6.94
CA ILE A 8 -10.97 -0.11 7.95
C ILE A 8 -11.61 0.90 8.90
N ASP A 9 -10.84 1.88 9.35
CA ASP A 9 -11.33 2.95 10.22
C ASP A 9 -12.37 3.82 9.48
N LEU A 10 -12.19 4.09 8.18
CA LEU A 10 -13.17 4.81 7.35
C LEU A 10 -14.48 4.02 7.23
N LYS A 11 -14.40 2.71 6.95
CA LYS A 11 -15.57 1.82 6.92
C LYS A 11 -16.33 1.83 8.24
N LYS A 12 -15.61 1.86 9.37
CA LYS A 12 -16.24 1.96 10.69
C LYS A 12 -17.05 3.25 10.83
N ASP A 13 -16.46 4.39 10.49
CA ASP A 13 -17.17 5.69 10.61
C ASP A 13 -18.38 5.78 9.67
N LEU A 14 -18.30 5.22 8.46
CA LEU A 14 -19.43 5.15 7.53
C LEU A 14 -20.59 4.32 8.11
N ASN A 15 -20.30 3.17 8.70
CA ASN A 15 -21.32 2.36 9.36
C ASN A 15 -21.92 3.07 10.58
N GLU A 16 -21.09 3.75 11.39
CA GLU A 16 -21.56 4.52 12.53
C GLU A 16 -22.42 5.72 12.08
N ALA A 17 -22.07 6.41 11.00
CA ALA A 17 -22.88 7.47 10.41
C ALA A 17 -24.25 6.96 9.96
N LEU A 18 -24.30 5.77 9.33
CA LEU A 18 -25.55 5.14 8.92
C LEU A 18 -26.42 4.77 10.13
N GLN A 19 -25.81 4.24 11.19
CA GLN A 19 -26.52 3.92 12.44
C GLN A 19 -27.10 5.16 13.11
N THR A 20 -26.32 6.24 13.23
CA THR A 20 -26.79 7.49 13.84
C THR A 20 -27.88 8.15 13.00
N LEU A 21 -27.78 8.06 11.67
CA LEU A 21 -28.81 8.56 10.75
C LEU A 21 -30.11 7.76 10.86
N ASN A 22 -30.04 6.43 10.97
CA ASN A 22 -31.21 5.58 11.19
C ASN A 22 -31.89 5.86 12.54
N ALA A 23 -31.10 6.22 13.56
CA ALA A 23 -31.61 6.70 14.84
C ALA A 23 -32.10 8.16 14.80
N LYS A 24 -32.11 8.80 13.62
CA LYS A 24 -32.45 10.21 13.40
C LYS A 24 -31.62 11.19 14.25
N ASN A 25 -30.43 10.79 14.69
CA ASN A 25 -29.53 11.63 15.47
C ASN A 25 -28.61 12.43 14.53
N LEU A 26 -29.10 13.60 14.10
CA LEU A 26 -28.39 14.44 13.13
C LEU A 26 -27.04 14.93 13.67
N MET A 27 -26.98 15.36 14.94
CA MET A 27 -25.75 15.87 15.54
C MET A 27 -24.62 14.82 15.50
N GLN A 28 -24.91 13.59 15.94
CA GLN A 28 -23.93 12.51 15.88
C GLN A 28 -23.58 12.13 14.43
N THR A 29 -24.56 12.16 13.53
CA THR A 29 -24.32 11.91 12.10
C THR A 29 -23.33 12.93 11.52
N LYS A 30 -23.47 14.23 11.83
CA LYS A 30 -22.53 15.27 11.40
C LYS A 30 -21.12 15.06 11.96
N VAL A 31 -21.00 14.67 13.23
CA VAL A 31 -19.70 14.34 13.84
C VAL A 31 -19.01 13.21 13.08
N LYS A 32 -19.75 12.17 12.68
CA LYS A 32 -19.20 11.07 11.88
C LYS A 32 -18.82 11.50 10.47
N LEU A 33 -19.63 12.32 9.81
CA LEU A 33 -19.31 12.86 8.48
C LEU A 33 -18.04 13.74 8.49
N TYR A 34 -17.81 14.50 9.56
CA TYR A 34 -16.55 15.23 9.74
C TYR A 34 -15.34 14.29 9.93
N SER A 35 -15.50 13.22 10.73
CA SER A 35 -14.44 12.21 10.91
C SER A 35 -14.10 11.49 9.60
N ILE A 36 -15.11 11.20 8.77
CA ILE A 36 -14.97 10.63 7.43
C ILE A 36 -14.13 11.55 6.54
N GLU A 37 -14.38 12.86 6.54
CA GLU A 37 -13.60 13.85 5.80
C GLU A 37 -12.10 13.79 6.16
N GLU A 38 -11.79 13.84 7.45
CA GLU A 38 -10.39 13.79 7.92
C GLU A 38 -9.69 12.48 7.50
N LYS A 39 -10.41 11.35 7.54
CA LYS A 39 -9.87 10.05 7.09
C LYS A 39 -9.61 10.02 5.60
N ILE A 40 -10.49 10.58 4.77
CA ILE A 40 -10.25 10.68 3.31
C ILE A 40 -8.99 11.50 3.05
N ILE A 41 -8.81 12.63 3.75
CA ILE A 41 -7.61 13.47 3.64
C ILE A 41 -6.36 12.69 4.05
N SER A 42 -6.43 11.93 5.14
CA SER A 42 -5.35 11.07 5.63
C SER A 42 -4.95 10.00 4.60
N ILE A 43 -5.92 9.26 4.07
CA ILE A 43 -5.72 8.22 3.05
C ILE A 43 -5.05 8.82 1.81
N ARG A 44 -5.55 9.95 1.30
CA ARG A 44 -4.96 10.64 0.14
C ARG A 44 -3.49 11.01 0.37
N LYS A 45 -3.15 11.54 1.55
CA LYS A 45 -1.77 11.88 1.91
C LYS A 45 -0.87 10.64 1.92
N ILE A 46 -1.37 9.51 2.42
CA ILE A 46 -0.61 8.25 2.45
C ILE A 46 -0.40 7.72 1.03
N LEU A 47 -1.46 7.61 0.23
CA LEU A 47 -1.38 7.14 -1.15
C LEU A 47 -0.42 7.97 -2.01
N PHE A 48 -0.45 9.30 -1.84
CA PHE A 48 0.48 10.20 -2.52
C PHE A 48 1.93 9.94 -2.13
N LYS A 49 2.22 9.75 -0.83
CA LYS A 49 3.55 9.41 -0.33
C LYS A 49 4.03 8.03 -0.80
N GLU A 50 3.12 7.08 -0.96
CA GLU A 50 3.40 5.72 -1.44
C GLU A 50 3.47 5.62 -2.98
N GLY A 51 3.15 6.69 -3.71
CA GLY A 51 3.15 6.71 -5.18
C GLY A 51 1.95 6.01 -5.84
N ARG A 52 0.87 5.79 -5.08
CA ARG A 52 -0.37 5.09 -5.49
C ARG A 52 -1.44 6.08 -5.97
N GLN A 53 -1.07 7.01 -6.86
CA GLN A 53 -1.94 8.14 -7.25
C GLN A 53 -3.21 7.69 -8.00
N GLU A 54 -3.13 6.63 -8.79
CA GLU A 54 -4.28 6.08 -9.53
C GLU A 54 -5.39 5.60 -8.59
N GLU A 55 -5.02 5.14 -7.39
CA GLU A 55 -5.99 4.66 -6.39
C GLU A 55 -6.75 5.77 -5.69
N ILE A 56 -6.29 7.03 -5.78
CA ILE A 56 -7.02 8.19 -5.23
C ILE A 56 -8.41 8.30 -5.89
N ALA A 57 -8.54 7.92 -7.16
CA ALA A 57 -9.82 7.94 -7.87
C ALA A 57 -10.88 7.02 -7.22
N ARG A 58 -10.47 6.00 -6.46
CA ARG A 58 -11.38 5.09 -5.75
C ARG A 58 -12.11 5.77 -4.59
N LEU A 59 -11.66 6.94 -4.15
CA LEU A 59 -12.29 7.72 -3.07
C LEU A 59 -13.45 8.60 -3.56
N ILE A 60 -13.76 8.63 -4.86
CA ILE A 60 -14.74 9.56 -5.46
C ILE A 60 -16.10 9.54 -4.74
N ASN A 61 -16.66 8.36 -4.45
CA ASN A 61 -17.96 8.25 -3.76
C ASN A 61 -17.90 8.77 -2.32
N CYS A 62 -16.77 8.58 -1.64
CA CYS A 62 -16.53 9.12 -0.31
C CYS A 62 -16.41 10.65 -0.33
N GLU A 63 -15.78 11.20 -1.37
CA GLU A 63 -15.66 12.65 -1.58
C GLU A 63 -17.01 13.28 -1.93
N GLU A 64 -17.82 12.61 -2.75
CA GLU A 64 -19.18 13.04 -3.06
C GLU A 64 -20.08 13.09 -1.82
N LEU A 65 -19.95 12.10 -0.92
CA LEU A 65 -20.63 12.12 0.38
C LEU A 65 -20.23 13.34 1.22
N VAL A 66 -18.93 13.62 1.34
CA VAL A 66 -18.44 14.78 2.11
C VAL A 66 -18.89 16.09 1.47
N ASN A 67 -18.88 16.18 0.14
CA ASN A 67 -19.34 17.38 -0.57
C ASN A 67 -20.84 17.62 -0.37
N TYR A 68 -21.65 16.56 -0.44
CA TYR A 68 -23.07 16.64 -0.12
C TYR A 68 -23.30 17.09 1.32
N TYR A 69 -22.58 16.50 2.28
CA TYR A 69 -22.61 16.93 3.68
C TYR A 69 -22.31 18.42 3.84
N LYS A 70 -21.23 18.91 3.22
CA LYS A 70 -20.83 20.32 3.33
C LYS A 70 -21.84 21.29 2.73
N LYS A 71 -22.49 20.90 1.63
CA LYS A 71 -23.41 21.74 0.88
C LYS A 71 -24.80 21.77 1.49
N GLU A 72 -25.33 20.60 1.80
CA GLU A 72 -26.73 20.45 2.22
C GLU A 72 -26.84 20.38 3.73
N LEU A 73 -25.98 19.63 4.43
CA LEU A 73 -26.23 19.26 5.83
C LEU A 73 -25.51 20.13 6.85
N LYS A 74 -24.39 20.75 6.50
CA LYS A 74 -23.52 21.45 7.46
C LYS A 74 -24.30 22.46 8.29
N ASP A 75 -25.14 23.25 7.62
CA ASP A 75 -25.87 24.36 8.22
C ASP A 75 -27.34 24.02 8.56
N ILE A 76 -27.86 22.86 8.12
CA ILE A 76 -29.22 22.39 8.44
C ILE A 76 -29.36 22.04 9.92
N ASN A 77 -30.42 22.49 10.57
CA ASN A 77 -30.77 22.06 11.92
C ASN A 77 -31.69 20.83 11.91
N GLU A 78 -31.93 20.21 13.08
CA GLU A 78 -32.71 18.97 13.18
C GLU A 78 -34.18 19.12 12.75
N PHE A 79 -34.74 20.33 12.82
CA PHE A 79 -36.12 20.63 12.41
C PHE A 79 -36.28 20.74 10.89
N GLU A 80 -35.17 20.96 10.18
CA GLU A 80 -35.11 21.08 8.71
C GLU A 80 -34.68 19.76 8.05
N LEU A 81 -34.58 18.67 8.82
CA LEU A 81 -34.20 17.36 8.32
C LEU A 81 -35.39 16.66 7.65
N PHE A 82 -35.58 16.96 6.37
CA PHE A 82 -36.60 16.30 5.56
C PHE A 82 -36.25 14.83 5.29
N GLU A 83 -37.26 13.95 5.23
CA GLU A 83 -37.09 12.52 4.92
C GLU A 83 -36.35 12.30 3.58
N ILE A 84 -36.52 13.20 2.61
CA ILE A 84 -35.78 13.16 1.32
C ILE A 84 -34.28 13.30 1.56
N ILE A 85 -33.85 14.22 2.42
CA ILE A 85 -32.42 14.43 2.75
C ILE A 85 -31.86 13.20 3.47
N ILE A 86 -32.65 12.58 4.36
CA ILE A 86 -32.26 11.36 5.05
C ILE A 86 -32.04 10.23 4.04
N LEU A 87 -32.95 10.05 3.07
CA LEU A 87 -32.84 9.04 2.03
C LEU A 87 -31.60 9.26 1.15
N GLU A 88 -31.40 10.47 0.65
CA GLU A 88 -30.23 10.84 -0.16
C GLU A 88 -28.91 10.61 0.60
N LEU A 89 -28.87 10.96 1.88
CA LEU A 89 -27.69 10.74 2.71
C LEU A 89 -27.42 9.24 2.93
N LYS A 90 -28.46 8.43 3.15
CA LYS A 90 -28.32 6.96 3.26
C LYS A 90 -27.74 6.37 1.99
N GLU A 91 -28.26 6.76 0.82
CA GLU A 91 -27.77 6.28 -0.47
C GLU A 91 -26.30 6.64 -0.69
N LYS A 92 -25.90 7.87 -0.33
CA LYS A 92 -24.50 8.30 -0.44
C LYS A 92 -23.57 7.55 0.51
N ILE A 93 -23.98 7.32 1.75
CA ILE A 93 -23.20 6.51 2.71
C ILE A 93 -23.06 5.08 2.20
N GLN A 94 -24.15 4.50 1.67
CA GLN A 94 -24.15 3.14 1.13
C GLN A 94 -23.23 3.03 -0.10
N SER A 95 -23.31 3.97 -1.04
CA SER A 95 -22.41 4.04 -2.21
C SER A 95 -20.93 4.16 -1.81
N ALA A 96 -20.62 4.93 -0.76
CA ALA A 96 -19.27 5.03 -0.22
C ALA A 96 -18.80 3.71 0.44
N LEU A 97 -19.68 3.00 1.17
CA LEU A 97 -19.38 1.68 1.72
C LEU A 97 -19.08 0.65 0.61
N GLU A 98 -19.91 0.64 -0.42
CA GLU A 98 -19.76 -0.26 -1.57
C GLU A 98 -18.47 -0.01 -2.34
N SER A 99 -18.01 1.24 -2.44
CA SER A 99 -16.75 1.54 -3.12
C SER A 99 -15.50 1.10 -2.34
N ILE A 100 -15.53 1.15 -1.00
CA ILE A 100 -14.33 0.84 -0.19
C ILE A 100 -14.24 -0.62 0.25
N ASN A 101 -15.36 -1.35 0.31
CA ASN A 101 -15.35 -2.75 0.76
C ASN A 101 -14.44 -3.66 -0.10
N PRO A 102 -14.55 -3.65 -1.44
CA PRO A 102 -13.64 -4.43 -2.29
C PRO A 102 -12.17 -4.02 -2.11
N TRP A 103 -11.91 -2.73 -1.88
CA TRP A 103 -10.56 -2.24 -1.66
C TRP A 103 -9.95 -2.77 -0.36
N ILE A 104 -10.75 -2.83 0.71
CA ILE A 104 -10.31 -3.42 1.98
C ILE A 104 -10.01 -4.90 1.79
N GLU A 105 -10.84 -5.62 1.04
CA GLU A 105 -10.63 -7.03 0.72
C GLU A 105 -9.34 -7.23 -0.10
N GLU A 106 -9.11 -6.45 -1.14
CA GLU A 106 -7.87 -6.44 -1.92
C GLU A 106 -6.64 -6.19 -1.03
N GLU A 107 -6.70 -5.19 -0.14
CA GLU A 107 -5.62 -4.89 0.83
C GLU A 107 -5.40 -6.02 1.85
N ILE A 108 -6.45 -6.78 2.17
CA ILE A 108 -6.35 -7.99 3.01
C ILE A 108 -5.71 -9.13 2.19
N GLU A 109 -6.19 -9.39 0.98
CA GLU A 109 -5.70 -10.45 0.11
C GLU A 109 -4.23 -10.21 -0.27
N GLU A 110 -3.85 -9.01 -0.66
CA GLU A 110 -2.45 -8.63 -0.90
C GLU A 110 -1.59 -8.81 0.35
N SER A 111 -2.13 -8.55 1.54
CA SER A 111 -1.41 -8.81 2.79
C SER A 111 -1.23 -10.31 3.10
N THR A 112 -2.03 -11.18 2.48
CA THR A 112 -1.95 -12.65 2.63
C THR A 112 -1.29 -13.36 1.46
N ALA A 113 -1.19 -12.71 0.30
CA ALA A 113 -0.53 -13.27 -0.88
C ALA A 113 0.96 -13.49 -0.56
N GLN A 114 1.42 -14.73 -0.69
CA GLN A 114 2.84 -15.02 -0.53
C GLN A 114 3.55 -14.86 -1.87
N ILE A 115 4.62 -14.07 -1.87
CA ILE A 115 5.59 -14.16 -2.95
C ILE A 115 6.34 -15.48 -2.81
N LYS A 116 6.42 -16.23 -3.90
CA LYS A 116 7.28 -17.41 -3.95
C LYS A 116 8.73 -16.93 -4.00
N VAL A 117 9.53 -17.35 -3.04
CA VAL A 117 10.94 -16.98 -2.94
C VAL A 117 11.80 -18.20 -3.23
N GLU A 118 12.72 -18.04 -4.17
CA GLU A 118 13.76 -19.03 -4.46
C GLU A 118 15.15 -18.40 -4.37
N TYR A 119 16.13 -19.24 -4.02
CA TYR A 119 17.53 -18.85 -3.95
C TYR A 119 18.31 -19.69 -4.95
N SER A 120 19.08 -19.04 -5.82
CA SER A 120 20.05 -19.75 -6.64
C SER A 120 21.10 -20.42 -5.74
N THR A 121 21.72 -21.51 -6.21
CA THR A 121 22.82 -22.17 -5.50
C THR A 121 23.94 -21.18 -5.17
N ARG A 122 24.29 -20.31 -6.13
CA ARG A 122 25.33 -19.29 -5.98
C ARG A 122 25.00 -18.27 -4.88
N TYR A 123 23.75 -17.80 -4.85
CA TYR A 123 23.28 -16.89 -3.82
C TYR A 123 23.32 -17.55 -2.44
N ALA A 124 22.74 -18.75 -2.33
CA ALA A 124 22.68 -19.51 -1.09
C ALA A 124 24.07 -19.84 -0.54
N ASP A 125 25.00 -20.24 -1.42
CA ASP A 125 26.38 -20.54 -1.04
C ASP A 125 27.09 -19.32 -0.47
N LYS A 126 27.02 -18.18 -1.17
CA LYS A 126 27.65 -16.96 -0.67
C LYS A 126 27.06 -16.56 0.67
N LYS A 127 25.73 -16.43 0.75
CA LYS A 127 25.01 -15.99 1.95
C LYS A 127 25.33 -16.84 3.19
N ASN A 128 25.54 -18.15 3.00
CA ASN A 128 25.77 -19.08 4.11
C ASN A 128 27.25 -19.39 4.40
N LYS A 129 28.17 -19.15 3.45
CA LYS A 129 29.59 -19.53 3.60
C LYS A 129 30.54 -18.34 3.73
N LYS A 130 30.20 -17.16 3.21
CA LYS A 130 31.08 -15.98 3.31
C LYS A 130 30.87 -15.26 4.64
N LYS A 131 31.94 -15.11 5.42
CA LYS A 131 31.97 -14.46 6.75
C LYS A 131 31.20 -13.14 6.78
N VAL A 132 31.45 -12.25 5.82
CA VAL A 132 30.79 -10.93 5.72
C VAL A 132 29.26 -11.00 5.67
N TYR A 133 28.67 -12.03 5.06
CA TYR A 133 27.21 -12.19 4.98
C TYR A 133 26.64 -12.94 6.18
N ILE A 134 27.42 -13.85 6.77
CA ILE A 134 27.05 -14.53 8.01
C ILE A 134 26.95 -13.51 9.16
N GLU A 135 27.93 -12.62 9.26
CA GLU A 135 27.97 -11.55 10.27
C GLU A 135 26.85 -10.50 10.09
N ASN A 136 26.31 -10.37 8.87
CA ASN A 136 25.25 -9.40 8.54
C ASN A 136 23.93 -10.08 8.12
N LYS A 137 23.68 -11.31 8.58
CA LYS A 137 22.56 -12.15 8.12
C LYS A 137 21.19 -11.50 8.31
N GLU A 138 20.96 -10.83 9.45
CA GLU A 138 19.71 -10.13 9.73
C GLU A 138 19.50 -8.93 8.82
N LEU A 139 20.55 -8.15 8.58
CA LEU A 139 20.52 -7.02 7.65
C LEU A 139 20.12 -7.48 6.24
N ILE A 140 20.73 -8.57 5.76
CA ILE A 140 20.43 -9.15 4.45
C ILE A 140 18.97 -9.63 4.40
N ARG A 141 18.50 -10.36 5.42
CA ARG A 141 17.09 -10.80 5.52
C ARG A 141 16.11 -9.63 5.52
N ASN A 142 16.44 -8.54 6.19
CA ASN A 142 15.60 -7.34 6.19
C ASN A 142 15.52 -6.69 4.81
N VAL A 143 16.61 -6.70 4.04
CA VAL A 143 16.60 -6.22 2.65
C VAL A 143 15.77 -7.16 1.77
N GLU A 144 15.94 -8.49 1.89
CA GLU A 144 15.13 -9.49 1.18
C GLU A 144 13.64 -9.28 1.43
N SER A 145 13.23 -9.22 2.70
CA SER A 145 11.84 -8.97 3.08
C SER A 145 11.30 -7.65 2.53
N ARG A 146 12.12 -6.59 2.49
CA ARG A 146 11.70 -5.32 1.89
C ARG A 146 11.51 -5.42 0.38
N ILE A 147 12.32 -6.21 -0.32
CA ILE A 147 12.13 -6.51 -1.76
C ILE A 147 10.83 -7.27 -1.95
N GLU A 148 10.59 -8.33 -1.18
CA GLU A 148 9.35 -9.12 -1.24
C GLU A 148 8.13 -8.22 -1.00
N GLN A 149 8.13 -7.45 0.09
CA GLN A 149 7.05 -6.51 0.42
C GLN A 149 6.85 -5.44 -0.66
N TYR A 150 7.90 -5.02 -1.35
CA TYR A 150 7.80 -4.06 -2.44
C TYR A 150 6.99 -4.63 -3.62
N PHE A 151 7.31 -5.84 -4.06
CA PHE A 151 6.58 -6.47 -5.16
C PHE A 151 5.21 -7.00 -4.76
N LEU A 152 5.03 -7.34 -3.48
CA LEU A 152 3.75 -7.79 -2.97
C LEU A 152 2.69 -6.69 -3.10
N ARG A 153 3.11 -5.43 -2.92
CA ARG A 153 2.28 -4.22 -3.06
C ARG A 153 2.22 -3.67 -4.50
N GLY A 154 2.49 -4.51 -5.50
CA GLY A 154 2.45 -4.09 -6.91
C GLY A 154 3.63 -3.24 -7.39
N GLY A 155 4.74 -3.21 -6.64
CA GLY A 155 5.95 -2.47 -7.02
C GLY A 155 6.44 -2.80 -8.43
N LEU A 156 6.88 -1.76 -9.16
CA LEU A 156 7.35 -1.89 -10.53
C LEU A 156 8.88 -1.79 -10.61
N PRO A 157 9.54 -2.53 -11.53
CA PRO A 157 10.95 -2.35 -11.83
C PRO A 157 11.33 -0.88 -12.06
N ASN A 158 12.53 -0.49 -11.60
CA ASN A 158 13.13 0.83 -11.72
C ASN A 158 12.39 1.99 -11.03
N LYS A 159 11.42 1.70 -10.14
CA LYS A 159 10.70 2.72 -9.36
C LYS A 159 11.13 2.80 -7.89
N SER A 160 12.08 1.97 -7.47
CA SER A 160 12.56 1.90 -6.08
C SER A 160 14.06 1.56 -6.01
N PRO A 161 14.80 2.05 -5.01
CA PRO A 161 16.15 1.57 -4.71
C PRO A 161 16.22 0.08 -4.38
N LEU A 162 15.08 -0.55 -4.08
CA LEU A 162 14.97 -1.99 -3.87
C LEU A 162 14.87 -2.76 -5.19
N ALA A 163 14.55 -2.11 -6.31
CA ALA A 163 14.22 -2.73 -7.60
C ALA A 163 14.85 -2.01 -8.78
N LYS A 164 16.14 -1.66 -8.69
CA LYS A 164 16.85 -1.01 -9.79
C LYS A 164 17.17 -2.02 -10.89
N VAL A 165 16.95 -1.65 -12.15
CA VAL A 165 17.26 -2.53 -13.29
C VAL A 165 18.76 -2.61 -13.52
N ASP A 166 19.28 -3.82 -13.71
CA ASP A 166 20.60 -4.05 -14.30
C ASP A 166 20.48 -3.98 -15.83
N THR A 167 20.96 -2.88 -16.41
CA THR A 167 20.92 -2.68 -17.87
C THR A 167 21.98 -3.50 -18.62
N LYS A 168 22.95 -4.11 -17.93
CA LYS A 168 24.11 -4.80 -18.56
C LYS A 168 23.94 -6.31 -18.71
N LYS A 169 23.22 -6.99 -17.81
CA LYS A 169 23.19 -8.47 -17.76
C LYS A 169 21.98 -9.17 -18.37
N GLY A 170 21.05 -8.42 -18.94
CA GLY A 170 19.84 -8.97 -19.55
C GLY A 170 18.60 -8.24 -19.06
N LYS A 171 17.55 -8.21 -19.90
CA LYS A 171 16.47 -7.22 -19.81
C LYS A 171 15.58 -7.25 -18.55
N ASN A 172 15.83 -8.11 -17.55
CA ASN A 172 14.91 -8.31 -16.42
C ASN A 172 15.58 -8.49 -15.03
N ASP A 173 16.90 -8.38 -14.92
CA ASP A 173 17.57 -8.53 -13.63
C ASP A 173 17.51 -7.22 -12.82
N LEU A 174 17.27 -7.35 -11.52
CA LEU A 174 17.10 -6.26 -10.59
C LEU A 174 18.14 -6.32 -9.48
N HIS A 175 18.48 -5.16 -8.93
CA HIS A 175 19.35 -5.08 -7.79
C HIS A 175 18.82 -4.16 -6.69
N ALA A 176 19.12 -4.53 -5.46
CA ALA A 176 18.86 -3.76 -4.26
C ALA A 176 20.16 -3.41 -3.54
N ASN A 177 20.26 -2.17 -3.05
CA ASN A 177 21.37 -1.76 -2.19
C ASN A 177 21.22 -2.37 -0.80
N ILE A 178 22.32 -2.88 -0.24
CA ILE A 178 22.38 -3.25 1.18
C ILE A 178 22.84 -1.99 1.96
N PRO A 179 22.20 -1.64 3.09
CA PRO A 179 22.66 -0.53 3.94
C PRO A 179 24.02 -0.80 4.57
N LYS A 180 24.59 0.23 5.24
CA LYS A 180 25.80 0.08 6.06
C LYS A 180 25.63 -1.09 7.07
N PRO A 181 26.68 -1.88 7.32
CA PRO A 181 28.07 -1.70 6.89
C PRO A 181 28.40 -2.26 5.49
N LEU A 182 27.40 -2.68 4.69
CA LEU A 182 27.59 -3.28 3.37
C LEU A 182 27.11 -2.38 2.22
N ASP A 183 27.34 -1.06 2.32
CA ASP A 183 26.81 -0.06 1.39
C ASP A 183 27.40 -0.12 -0.03
N ASP A 184 28.47 -0.88 -0.23
CA ASP A 184 29.06 -1.25 -1.52
C ASP A 184 28.51 -2.59 -2.10
N HIS A 185 27.75 -3.35 -1.31
CA HIS A 185 27.16 -4.63 -1.70
C HIS A 185 25.72 -4.50 -2.20
N ARG A 186 25.35 -5.41 -3.09
CA ARG A 186 24.00 -5.50 -3.67
C ARG A 186 23.48 -6.93 -3.58
N ILE A 187 22.15 -7.04 -3.54
CA ILE A 187 21.42 -8.28 -3.81
C ILE A 187 20.96 -8.20 -5.27
N LEU A 188 21.39 -9.15 -6.10
CA LEU A 188 20.93 -9.34 -7.48
C LEU A 188 19.84 -10.40 -7.50
N TYR A 189 18.72 -10.12 -8.16
CA TYR A 189 17.55 -10.99 -8.20
C TYR A 189 16.70 -10.73 -9.45
N SER A 190 15.81 -11.66 -9.79
CA SER A 190 14.78 -11.46 -10.81
C SER A 190 13.38 -11.52 -10.20
N PHE A 191 12.42 -10.86 -10.85
CA PHE A 191 11.01 -10.89 -10.45
C PHE A 191 10.13 -11.31 -11.63
N ASP A 192 9.43 -12.42 -11.44
CA ASP A 192 8.36 -12.88 -12.32
C ASP A 192 7.02 -12.34 -11.78
N LYS A 193 6.52 -11.30 -12.45
CA LYS A 193 5.26 -10.64 -12.10
C LYS A 193 4.06 -11.58 -12.26
N VAL A 194 4.07 -12.46 -13.27
CA VAL A 194 2.95 -13.36 -13.57
C VAL A 194 2.80 -14.40 -12.47
N ASN A 195 3.92 -15.00 -12.07
CA ASN A 195 3.94 -16.06 -11.06
C ASN A 195 4.14 -15.55 -9.62
N LYS A 196 4.19 -14.23 -9.41
CA LYS A 196 4.56 -13.57 -8.14
C LYS A 196 5.77 -14.23 -7.48
N LYS A 197 6.86 -14.39 -8.25
CA LYS A 197 8.04 -15.15 -7.85
C LYS A 197 9.29 -14.28 -7.90
N ILE A 198 10.06 -14.32 -6.81
CA ILE A 198 11.39 -13.71 -6.71
C ILE A 198 12.42 -14.81 -6.72
N ILE A 199 13.46 -14.66 -7.55
CA ILE A 199 14.63 -15.54 -7.55
C ILE A 199 15.84 -14.70 -7.18
N TYR A 200 16.41 -14.95 -6.00
CA TYR A 200 17.67 -14.33 -5.59
C TYR A 200 18.84 -15.00 -6.32
N LEU A 201 19.51 -14.24 -7.18
CA LEU A 201 20.50 -14.74 -8.14
C LEU A 201 21.92 -14.69 -7.58
N ASP A 202 22.33 -13.56 -7.00
CA ASP A 202 23.67 -13.39 -6.43
C ASP A 202 23.72 -12.27 -5.37
N ILE A 203 24.76 -12.27 -4.54
CA ILE A 203 25.06 -11.21 -3.56
C ILE A 203 26.56 -10.90 -3.62
N GLY A 204 26.90 -9.61 -3.59
CA GLY A 204 28.29 -9.21 -3.84
C GLY A 204 28.47 -7.71 -3.93
N THR A 205 29.73 -7.28 -4.00
CA THR A 205 30.05 -5.88 -4.30
C THR A 205 29.63 -5.55 -5.74
N HIS A 206 29.57 -4.25 -6.04
CA HIS A 206 29.36 -3.77 -7.41
C HIS A 206 30.31 -4.43 -8.44
N LYS A 207 31.58 -4.68 -8.04
CA LYS A 207 32.58 -5.36 -8.89
C LYS A 207 32.30 -6.86 -9.04
N ASP A 208 32.04 -7.57 -7.94
CA ASP A 208 31.79 -9.02 -7.95
C ASP A 208 30.58 -9.41 -8.81
N LEU A 209 29.61 -8.51 -8.87
CA LEU A 209 28.38 -8.69 -9.62
C LEU A 209 28.49 -8.15 -11.06
N GLY A 210 29.64 -7.58 -11.46
CA GLY A 210 29.89 -7.13 -12.83
C GLY A 210 29.24 -5.80 -13.20
N PHE A 211 28.91 -4.96 -12.21
CA PHE A 211 28.25 -3.67 -12.48
C PHE A 211 29.23 -2.54 -12.86
N GLY A 212 30.55 -2.71 -12.65
CA GLY A 212 31.58 -1.68 -12.90
C GLY A 212 32.41 -1.87 -14.19
N ASN A 213 32.49 -0.78 -14.96
CA ASN A 213 33.29 -0.40 -16.14
C ASN A 213 34.32 -1.39 -16.74
N GLY A 214 34.10 -1.73 -18.02
CA GLY A 214 35.13 -1.44 -19.01
C GLY A 214 35.13 0.05 -19.34
#